data_AF-A0A7Y9JAC4-F1
#
_entry.id   AF-A0A7Y9JAC4-F1
#
_cell.length_a   1.000
_cell.length_b   1.000
_cell.length_c   1.000
_cell.angle_alpha   90.00
_cell.angle_beta   90.00
_cell.angle_gamma   90.00
#
_symmetry.space_group_name_H-M   'P 1'
#
loop_
_entity.id
_entity.type
_entity.pdbx_description
1 polymer ?
#
loop_
_entity_poly.entity_id
_entity_poly.type
_entity_poly.pdbx_seq_one_letter_code
_entity_poly.pdbx_strand_id
1 'polypeptide(L)'
;MRRGDAFWSARFPDLFREAYVDYADARVRYTTELASQELVSRLHLVAVTPAAEIVGEVRCFAAHVADSCRERPFRPHLPHPRSLWAYAVADVRIVGEPTNPADGETVAEVLELPLAQAVAYLQEDDPVGADVVRHAHALGLVASPASPASRR
;
A
#
# COMPACT_ATOMS: atom_id res chain seq x y z
N MET A 1 8.12 14.15 16.99
CA MET A 1 6.78 13.67 17.40
C MET A 1 6.15 12.99 16.19
N ARG A 2 5.76 11.70 16.28
CA ARG A 2 5.14 10.98 15.15
C ARG A 2 3.74 11.56 14.94
N ARG A 3 3.40 11.95 13.71
CA ARG A 3 2.07 12.44 13.35
C ARG A 3 1.12 11.23 13.29
N GLY A 4 0.07 11.25 14.10
CA GLY A 4 -0.95 10.20 14.13
C GLY A 4 -2.16 10.52 13.26
N ASP A 5 -3.18 9.65 13.31
CA ASP A 5 -4.29 9.59 12.36
C ASP A 5 -5.05 10.92 12.22
N ALA A 6 -5.30 11.65 13.32
CA ALA A 6 -5.98 12.94 13.30
C ALA A 6 -5.25 14.03 12.49
N PHE A 7 -3.91 13.94 12.35
CA PHE A 7 -3.17 14.85 11.46
C PHE A 7 -3.31 14.42 10.00
N TRP A 8 -3.23 13.12 9.73
CA TRP A 8 -3.21 12.59 8.37
C TRP A 8 -4.59 12.56 7.72
N SER A 9 -5.66 12.32 8.48
CA SER A 9 -7.04 12.40 7.99
C SER A 9 -7.42 13.82 7.54
N ALA A 10 -6.87 14.86 8.16
CA ALA A 10 -7.05 16.24 7.71
C ALA A 10 -6.34 16.55 6.38
N ARG A 11 -5.36 15.73 5.96
CA ARG A 11 -4.59 15.88 4.71
C ARG A 11 -5.06 14.92 3.61
N PHE A 12 -5.55 13.75 3.98
CA PHE A 12 -6.03 12.69 3.09
C PHE A 12 -7.44 12.24 3.54
N PRO A 13 -8.46 13.12 3.47
CA PRO A 13 -9.78 12.86 4.07
C PRO A 13 -10.50 11.67 3.41
N ASP A 14 -10.33 11.46 2.11
CA ASP A 14 -10.91 10.31 1.41
C ASP A 14 -10.25 8.99 1.80
N LEU A 15 -8.92 8.95 1.93
CA LEU A 15 -8.16 7.78 2.40
C LEU A 15 -8.55 7.36 3.83
N PHE A 16 -8.81 8.33 4.72
CA PHE A 16 -9.19 8.06 6.12
C PHE A 16 -10.71 7.92 6.33
N ARG A 17 -11.53 8.06 5.28
CA ARG A 17 -12.98 7.83 5.37
C ARG A 17 -13.26 6.34 5.60
N GLU A 18 -14.17 6.03 6.53
CA GLU A 18 -14.67 4.67 6.67
C GLU A 18 -15.41 4.25 5.39
N ALA A 19 -15.03 3.11 4.84
CA ALA A 19 -15.65 2.52 3.65
C ALA A 19 -16.12 1.09 3.94
N TYR A 20 -17.08 0.62 3.16
CA TYR A 20 -17.48 -0.79 3.14
C TYR A 20 -16.92 -1.45 1.87
N VAL A 21 -16.41 -2.67 2.00
CA VAL A 21 -15.75 -3.40 0.91
C VAL A 21 -16.52 -4.69 0.62
N ASP A 22 -17.36 -4.65 -0.42
CA ASP A 22 -18.36 -5.68 -0.73
C ASP A 22 -17.79 -7.11 -0.77
N TYR A 23 -16.70 -7.33 -1.52
CA TYR A 23 -16.11 -8.67 -1.68
C TYR A 23 -15.57 -9.24 -0.35
N ALA A 24 -15.13 -8.35 0.55
CA ALA A 24 -14.57 -8.71 1.85
C ALA A 24 -15.65 -8.87 2.92
N ASP A 25 -16.83 -8.23 2.72
CA ASP A 25 -17.89 -8.10 3.73
C ASP A 25 -17.30 -7.55 5.05
N ALA A 26 -16.73 -6.36 4.93
CA ALA A 26 -15.97 -5.69 5.97
C ALA A 26 -16.06 -4.16 5.86
N ARG A 27 -16.07 -3.48 6.99
CA ARG A 27 -15.82 -2.04 7.08
C ARG A 27 -14.33 -1.81 7.26
N VAL A 28 -13.78 -0.87 6.50
CA VAL A 28 -12.36 -0.53 6.50
C VAL A 28 -12.16 0.93 6.91
N ARG A 29 -11.15 1.16 7.74
CA ARG A 29 -10.70 2.50 8.14
C ARG A 29 -9.18 2.55 8.15
N TYR A 30 -8.60 3.58 7.53
CA TYR A 30 -7.15 3.71 7.43
C TYR A 30 -6.55 4.20 8.75
N THR A 31 -5.34 3.71 9.07
CA THR A 31 -4.60 4.08 10.27
C THR A 31 -3.09 4.06 10.02
N THR A 32 -2.38 4.94 10.73
CA THR A 32 -0.91 4.98 10.84
C THR A 32 -0.41 4.26 12.09
N GLU A 33 -1.32 3.82 12.97
CA GLU A 33 -1.03 2.97 14.12
C GLU A 33 -0.84 1.51 13.65
N LEU A 34 0.43 1.10 13.58
CA LEU A 34 0.79 -0.28 13.26
C LEU A 34 0.55 -1.15 14.50
N ALA A 35 -0.45 -2.03 14.45
CA ALA A 35 -0.68 -3.04 15.50
C ALA A 35 0.15 -4.32 15.25
N SER A 36 -0.11 -5.37 16.03
CA SER A 36 0.60 -6.66 15.93
C SER A 36 0.59 -7.22 14.50
N GLN A 37 1.73 -7.76 14.07
CA GLN A 37 1.87 -8.47 12.78
C GLN A 37 0.90 -9.65 12.67
N GLU A 38 0.49 -10.25 13.79
CA GLU A 38 -0.47 -11.36 13.87
C GLU A 38 -1.85 -11.00 13.30
N LEU A 39 -2.18 -9.70 13.19
CA LEU A 39 -3.43 -9.25 12.58
C LEU A 39 -3.34 -9.02 11.07
N VAL A 40 -2.13 -9.03 10.48
CA VAL A 40 -1.92 -8.74 9.06
C VAL A 40 -2.42 -9.91 8.20
N SER A 41 -3.56 -9.70 7.54
CA SER A 41 -4.16 -10.66 6.60
C SER A 41 -3.78 -10.37 5.14
N ARG A 42 -3.28 -9.16 4.86
CA ARG A 42 -2.89 -8.69 3.53
C ARG A 42 -1.78 -7.66 3.64
N LEU A 43 -0.83 -7.69 2.70
CA LEU A 43 0.25 -6.70 2.58
C LEU A 43 0.27 -6.16 1.16
N HIS A 44 0.13 -4.85 1.01
CA HIS A 44 0.41 -4.14 -0.25
C HIS A 44 1.79 -3.49 -0.13
N LEU A 45 2.65 -3.71 -1.13
CA LEU A 45 4.00 -3.18 -1.17
C LEU A 45 4.10 -2.05 -2.20
N VAL A 46 4.41 -0.83 -1.75
CA VAL A 46 4.75 0.31 -2.60
C VAL A 46 6.27 0.36 -2.72
N ALA A 47 6.82 0.35 -3.93
CA ALA A 47 8.24 0.13 -4.11
C ALA A 47 8.90 1.10 -5.09
N VAL A 48 10.20 1.33 -4.91
CA VAL A 48 11.03 2.24 -5.74
C VAL A 48 12.22 1.44 -6.28
N THR A 49 12.56 1.61 -7.57
CA THR A 49 13.30 0.60 -8.35
C THR A 49 14.20 1.18 -9.44
N PRO A 50 15.37 0.52 -9.72
CA PRO A 50 15.82 0.29 -11.12
C PRO A 50 16.11 -1.14 -11.72
N ALA A 51 16.39 -2.31 -11.03
CA ALA A 51 16.84 -3.66 -11.63
C ALA A 51 16.78 -5.09 -10.84
N ALA A 52 15.60 -5.75 -10.67
CA ALA A 52 14.86 -6.41 -9.52
C ALA A 52 15.40 -7.44 -8.54
N GLU A 53 15.11 -7.10 -7.28
CA GLU A 53 14.85 -7.97 -6.16
C GLU A 53 14.18 -7.07 -5.09
N ILE A 54 13.62 -7.61 -4.00
CA ILE A 54 13.51 -6.80 -2.78
C ILE A 54 14.93 -6.72 -2.20
N VAL A 55 15.50 -5.52 -2.12
CA VAL A 55 16.92 -5.30 -1.79
C VAL A 55 17.14 -4.57 -0.48
N GLY A 56 16.04 -4.19 0.18
CA GLY A 56 16.04 -3.49 1.47
C GLY A 56 14.96 -4.00 2.41
N GLU A 57 14.80 -3.31 3.53
CA GLU A 57 13.81 -3.63 4.56
C GLU A 57 12.37 -3.36 4.10
N VAL A 58 11.48 -4.34 4.29
CA VAL A 58 10.02 -4.15 4.14
C VAL A 58 9.48 -3.41 5.37
N ARG A 59 9.22 -2.12 5.20
CA ARG A 59 8.79 -1.21 6.27
C ARG A 59 7.30 -0.90 6.18
N CYS A 60 6.49 -1.59 6.98
CA CYS A 60 5.09 -1.21 7.19
C CYS A 60 5.01 0.24 7.70
N PHE A 61 4.04 1.02 7.19
CA PHE A 61 3.85 2.42 7.59
C PHE A 61 2.41 2.79 7.93
N ALA A 62 1.44 2.05 7.38
CA ALA A 62 0.02 2.21 7.63
C ALA A 62 -0.73 0.89 7.39
N ALA A 63 -2.02 0.86 7.70
CA ALA A 63 -2.93 -0.24 7.35
C ALA A 63 -4.36 0.27 7.18
N HIS A 64 -5.19 -0.46 6.44
CA HIS A 64 -6.62 -0.48 6.70
C HIS A 64 -6.90 -1.46 7.85
N VAL A 65 -7.55 -0.99 8.91
CA VAL A 65 -8.22 -1.87 9.88
C VAL A 65 -9.50 -2.36 9.22
N ALA A 66 -9.60 -3.66 8.97
CA ALA A 66 -10.76 -4.30 8.36
C ALA A 66 -11.54 -5.06 9.43
N ASP A 67 -12.71 -4.55 9.78
CA ASP A 67 -13.68 -5.16 10.69
C ASP A 67 -14.74 -5.90 9.87
N SER A 68 -14.69 -7.24 9.87
CA SER A 68 -15.60 -8.07 9.09
C SER A 68 -17.01 -8.09 9.69
N CYS A 69 -18.02 -8.06 8.82
CA CYS A 69 -19.42 -8.20 9.19
C CYS A 69 -19.92 -9.66 9.15
N ARG A 70 -19.06 -10.62 8.77
CA ARG A 70 -19.36 -12.06 8.77
C ARG A 70 -19.42 -12.61 10.19
N GLU A 71 -20.15 -13.71 10.39
CA GLU A 71 -20.15 -14.46 11.66
C GLU A 71 -18.88 -15.30 11.89
N ARG A 72 -18.09 -15.53 10.83
CA ARG A 72 -16.93 -16.44 10.81
C ARG A 72 -15.84 -15.91 9.88
N PRO A 73 -14.57 -16.28 10.10
CA PRO A 73 -13.47 -15.90 9.20
C PRO A 73 -13.66 -16.45 7.78
N PHE A 74 -13.24 -15.68 6.77
CA PHE A 74 -13.28 -16.10 5.36
C PHE A 74 -12.40 -17.33 5.05
N ARG A 75 -11.32 -17.52 5.81
CA ARG A 75 -10.47 -18.72 5.82
C ARG A 75 -10.07 -19.02 7.27
N PRO A 76 -9.96 -20.29 7.70
CA PRO A 76 -9.77 -20.63 9.12
C PRO A 76 -8.54 -20.03 9.81
N HIS A 77 -7.50 -19.68 9.04
CA HIS A 77 -6.25 -19.10 9.54
C HIS A 77 -6.24 -17.55 9.54
N LEU A 78 -7.28 -16.89 9.04
CA LEU A 78 -7.32 -15.42 8.98
C LEU A 78 -7.85 -14.81 10.29
N PRO A 79 -7.24 -13.70 10.78
CA PRO A 79 -7.74 -12.96 11.93
C PRO A 79 -9.19 -12.52 11.76
N HIS A 80 -9.98 -12.63 12.82
CA HIS A 80 -11.42 -12.34 12.83
C HIS A 80 -11.89 -11.97 14.25
N PRO A 81 -12.83 -11.03 14.42
CA PRO A 81 -13.51 -10.25 13.38
C PRO A 81 -12.65 -9.16 12.73
N ARG A 82 -11.56 -8.77 13.39
CA ARG A 82 -10.64 -7.72 12.93
C ARG A 82 -9.40 -8.30 12.27
N SER A 83 -9.02 -7.73 11.14
CA SER A 83 -7.70 -7.93 10.52
C SER A 83 -7.11 -6.61 10.02
N LEU A 84 -5.84 -6.62 9.62
CA LEU A 84 -5.13 -5.49 9.03
C LEU A 84 -4.77 -5.79 7.57
N TRP A 85 -5.09 -4.86 6.68
CA TRP A 85 -4.53 -4.83 5.33
C TRP A 85 -3.42 -3.78 5.34
N ALA A 86 -2.19 -4.25 5.59
CA ALA A 86 -1.03 -3.41 5.77
C ALA A 86 -0.55 -2.81 4.45
N TYR A 87 0.07 -1.63 4.55
CA TYR A 87 0.86 -0.99 3.50
C TYR A 87 2.29 -0.88 3.98
N ALA A 88 3.23 -1.36 3.16
CA ALA A 88 4.65 -1.25 3.38
C ALA A 88 5.35 -0.58 2.21
N VAL A 89 6.56 -0.06 2.48
CA VAL A 89 7.54 0.27 1.45
C VAL A 89 8.72 -0.69 1.50
N ALA A 90 9.36 -0.93 0.37
CA ALA A 90 10.70 -1.52 0.32
C ALA A 90 11.47 -0.92 -0.85
N ASP A 91 12.80 -0.90 -0.72
CA ASP A 91 13.67 -0.70 -1.86
C ASP A 91 13.63 -1.95 -2.72
N VAL A 92 13.22 -1.79 -3.97
CA VAL A 92 13.20 -2.86 -4.98
C VAL A 92 13.91 -2.38 -6.23
N ARG A 93 13.64 -3.01 -7.36
CA ARG A 93 14.35 -2.94 -8.62
C ARG A 93 13.44 -3.67 -9.74
N ILE A 94 13.70 -3.75 -11.10
CA ILE A 94 13.03 -4.64 -12.17
C ILE A 94 13.98 -5.66 -12.95
N VAL A 95 14.01 -7.01 -12.71
CA VAL A 95 15.10 -7.96 -13.19
C VAL A 95 14.76 -8.70 -14.49
N GLY A 96 13.48 -8.76 -14.81
CA GLY A 96 12.95 -9.55 -15.89
C GLY A 96 11.43 -9.48 -15.86
N GLU A 97 10.83 -10.03 -16.89
CA GLU A 97 9.38 -10.06 -17.03
C GLU A 97 8.70 -10.89 -15.93
N PRO A 98 7.45 -10.57 -15.56
CA PRO A 98 6.67 -11.40 -14.65
C PRO A 98 6.54 -12.83 -15.16
N THR A 99 6.84 -13.81 -14.30
CA THR A 99 6.83 -15.24 -14.66
C THR A 99 5.43 -15.85 -14.79
N ASN A 100 4.40 -15.15 -14.29
CA ASN A 100 2.97 -15.49 -14.42
C ASN A 100 2.65 -17.00 -14.33
N PRO A 101 2.91 -17.65 -13.16
CA PRO A 101 2.61 -19.06 -12.96
C PRO A 101 1.10 -19.32 -13.02
N ALA A 102 0.69 -20.50 -13.49
CA ALA A 102 -0.70 -20.83 -13.79
C ALA A 102 -1.65 -20.88 -12.58
N ASP A 103 -1.12 -20.92 -11.36
CA ASP A 103 -1.85 -20.88 -10.08
C ASP A 103 -1.70 -19.53 -9.35
N GLY A 104 -1.01 -18.56 -9.94
CA GLY A 104 -0.81 -17.22 -9.40
C GLY A 104 -1.79 -16.17 -9.92
N GLU A 105 -1.74 -14.99 -9.31
CA GLU A 105 -2.35 -13.78 -9.87
C GLU A 105 -1.54 -13.31 -11.08
N THR A 106 -2.20 -13.00 -12.19
CA THR A 106 -1.53 -12.56 -13.42
C THR A 106 -1.13 -11.10 -13.33
N VAL A 107 0.17 -10.84 -13.32
CA VAL A 107 0.72 -9.49 -13.49
C VAL A 107 0.68 -9.15 -14.98
N ALA A 108 -0.19 -8.20 -15.35
CA ALA A 108 -0.34 -7.75 -16.72
C ALA A 108 0.82 -6.85 -17.20
N GLU A 109 1.38 -6.03 -16.31
CA GLU A 109 2.43 -5.06 -16.62
C GLU A 109 3.24 -4.72 -15.34
N VAL A 110 4.50 -4.30 -15.50
CA VAL A 110 5.33 -3.73 -14.43
C VAL A 110 5.95 -2.43 -14.94
N LEU A 111 5.60 -1.31 -14.31
CA LEU A 111 6.05 0.03 -14.72
C LEU A 111 7.00 0.65 -13.69
N GLU A 112 8.11 1.22 -14.17
CA GLU A 112 8.92 2.17 -13.39
C GLU A 112 8.47 3.60 -13.71
N LEU A 113 7.83 4.26 -12.74
CA LEU A 113 7.26 5.60 -12.91
C LEU A 113 7.81 6.58 -11.85
N PRO A 114 8.19 7.81 -12.24
CA PRO A 114 8.33 8.92 -11.29
C PRO A 114 7.08 9.10 -10.45
N LEU A 115 7.22 9.49 -9.18
CA LEU A 115 6.13 9.62 -8.20
C LEU A 115 4.85 10.26 -8.77
N ALA A 116 4.96 11.39 -9.46
CA ALA A 116 3.80 12.11 -9.99
C ALA A 116 3.06 11.32 -11.08
N GLN A 117 3.78 10.53 -11.89
CA GLN A 117 3.21 9.66 -12.91
C GLN A 117 2.60 8.39 -12.28
N ALA A 118 3.26 7.78 -11.30
CA ALA A 118 2.71 6.65 -10.54
C ALA A 118 1.38 7.02 -9.84
N VAL A 119 1.34 8.21 -9.23
CA VAL A 119 0.15 8.77 -8.60
C VAL A 119 -0.95 9.09 -9.62
N ALA A 120 -0.62 9.59 -10.81
CA ALA A 120 -1.59 9.85 -11.86
C ALA A 120 -2.17 8.54 -12.45
N TYR A 121 -1.31 7.56 -12.73
CA TYR A 121 -1.68 6.23 -13.22
C TYR A 121 -2.64 5.52 -12.25
N LEU A 122 -2.29 5.46 -10.96
CA LEU A 122 -3.18 4.88 -9.94
C LEU A 122 -4.47 5.67 -9.78
N GLN A 123 -4.49 6.99 -10.01
CA GLN A 123 -5.69 7.81 -9.80
C GLN A 123 -6.87 7.44 -10.71
N GLU A 124 -6.61 6.78 -11.85
CA GLU A 124 -7.63 6.37 -12.82
C GLU A 124 -8.44 5.16 -12.31
N ASP A 125 -7.77 4.11 -11.81
CA ASP A 125 -8.42 2.84 -11.40
C ASP A 125 -8.34 2.52 -9.89
N ASP A 126 -7.29 2.99 -9.18
CA ASP A 126 -7.10 2.81 -7.73
C ASP A 126 -6.80 4.15 -7.01
N PRO A 127 -7.82 5.01 -6.84
CA PRO A 127 -7.66 6.29 -6.14
C PRO A 127 -7.18 6.12 -4.69
N VAL A 128 -7.43 4.98 -4.05
CA VAL A 128 -6.96 4.67 -2.70
C VAL A 128 -5.45 4.40 -2.72
N GLY A 129 -4.97 3.57 -3.65
CA GLY A 129 -3.55 3.35 -3.91
C GLY A 129 -2.80 4.64 -4.24
N ALA A 130 -3.39 5.53 -5.05
CA ALA A 130 -2.83 6.84 -5.34
C ALA A 130 -2.61 7.68 -4.06
N ASP A 131 -3.59 7.73 -3.16
CA ASP A 131 -3.49 8.42 -1.88
C ASP A 131 -2.52 7.75 -0.90
N VAL A 132 -2.43 6.41 -0.89
CA VAL A 132 -1.42 5.67 -0.12
C VAL A 132 -0.01 6.04 -0.58
N VAL A 133 0.24 6.15 -1.88
CA VAL A 133 1.53 6.57 -2.43
C VAL A 133 1.83 8.04 -2.06
N ARG A 134 0.84 8.94 -2.14
CA ARG A 134 0.98 10.34 -1.67
C ARG A 134 1.29 10.41 -0.17
N HIS A 135 0.69 9.55 0.65
CA HIS A 135 0.95 9.46 2.09
C HIS A 135 2.36 8.92 2.38
N ALA A 136 2.79 7.86 1.70
CA ALA A 136 4.15 7.33 1.81
C ALA A 136 5.22 8.38 1.44
N HIS A 137 4.97 9.16 0.37
CA HIS A 137 5.83 10.30 0.04
C HIS A 137 5.81 11.41 1.12
N ALA A 138 4.64 11.75 1.67
CA ALA A 138 4.51 12.74 2.74
C ALA A 138 5.16 12.32 4.07
N LEU A 139 5.38 11.01 4.27
CA LEU A 139 6.19 10.44 5.35
C LEU A 139 7.71 10.42 5.04
N GLY A 140 8.12 10.76 3.81
CA GLY A 140 9.51 10.67 3.35
C GLY A 140 9.97 9.24 3.04
N LEU A 141 9.04 8.29 2.87
CA LEU A 141 9.32 6.87 2.64
C LEU A 141 9.51 6.53 1.15
N VAL A 142 8.89 7.32 0.27
CA VAL A 142 9.03 7.22 -1.19
C VAL A 142 9.62 8.53 -1.71
N ALA A 143 10.78 8.45 -2.37
CA ALA A 143 11.41 9.61 -2.96
C ALA A 143 10.72 10.03 -4.26
N SER A 144 10.58 11.35 -4.48
CA SER A 144 10.59 11.84 -5.86
C SER A 144 12.02 11.71 -6.38
N PRO A 145 12.26 11.26 -7.63
CA PRO A 145 13.59 11.37 -8.21
C PRO A 145 14.02 12.84 -8.17
N ALA A 146 15.26 13.09 -7.78
CA ALA A 146 15.83 14.43 -7.90
C ALA A 146 15.70 14.86 -9.38
N SER A 147 15.28 16.10 -9.63
CA SER A 147 15.37 16.66 -10.99
C SER A 147 16.79 16.42 -11.50
N PRO A 148 16.98 15.88 -12.73
CA PRO A 148 18.30 15.65 -13.26
C PRO A 148 19.03 16.98 -13.28
N ALA A 149 20.05 17.12 -12.42
CA ALA A 149 20.86 18.31 -12.36
C ALA A 149 21.39 18.58 -13.77
N SER A 150 21.11 19.77 -14.30
CA SER A 150 21.53 20.14 -15.66
C SER A 150 23.05 19.97 -15.74
N ARG A 151 23.52 18.98 -16.51
CA ARG A 151 24.95 18.87 -16.82
C ARG A 151 25.34 20.16 -17.54
N ARG A 152 26.25 20.91 -16.92
CA ARG A 152 26.97 22.03 -17.53
C ARG A 152 28.29 21.50 -18.07
#